data_AF-A0AAN7GNX8-F1
#
_entry.id   AF-A0AAN7GNX8-F1
#
_cell.length_a   1.000
_cell.length_b   1.000
_cell.length_c   1.000
_cell.angle_alpha   90.00
_cell.angle_beta   90.00
_cell.angle_gamma   90.00
#
_symmetry.space_group_name_H-M   'P 1'
#
loop_
_entity.id
_entity.type
_entity.pdbx_description
1 polymer ?
#
loop_
_entity_poly.entity_id
_entity_poly.type
_entity_poly.pdbx_seq_one_letter_code
_entity_poly.pdbx_strand_id
1 'polypeptide(L)'
;MQQAISYKSWTPIHTVNRTPTARAPSDGGEEVVKGSMEEAVKDNAVIVFGRNGCCMNHVVKRLLLGLGVNPAVYEVEEADEAQAVVELQGIGGDGGAEGDQGFQFPAVFIGGKLFGGLDRVMATHITGELVPILKEAGALWL
;
A
#
# COMPACT_ATOMS: atom_id res chain seq x y z
N MET A 1 36.49 -13.94 33.52
CA MET A 1 35.93 -12.83 32.72
C MET A 1 36.38 -13.04 31.28
N GLN A 2 35.47 -13.28 30.36
CA GLN A 2 35.79 -13.56 28.95
C GLN A 2 36.16 -12.24 28.26
N GLN A 3 37.38 -12.17 27.72
CA GLN A 3 37.86 -11.02 26.96
C GLN A 3 37.22 -11.05 25.56
N ALA A 4 36.53 -9.98 25.18
CA ALA A 4 35.89 -9.86 23.87
C ALA A 4 36.96 -9.73 22.76
N ILE A 5 36.71 -10.38 21.63
CA ILE A 5 37.58 -10.33 20.45
C ILE A 5 37.56 -8.92 19.87
N SER A 6 38.75 -8.37 19.58
CA SER A 6 38.95 -7.02 19.05
C SER A 6 38.26 -6.84 17.68
N TYR A 7 37.43 -5.80 17.57
CA TYR A 7 36.75 -5.44 16.32
C TYR A 7 37.80 -4.97 15.31
N LYS A 8 37.98 -5.72 14.23
CA LYS A 8 38.85 -5.33 13.11
C LYS A 8 38.27 -4.07 12.46
N SER A 9 38.98 -2.97 12.56
CA SER A 9 38.66 -1.71 11.88
C SER A 9 38.79 -1.87 10.37
N TRP A 10 37.65 -1.88 9.69
CA TRP A 10 37.62 -1.76 8.24
C TRP A 10 37.92 -0.29 7.87
N THR A 11 38.99 -0.05 7.12
CA THR A 11 39.33 1.28 6.60
C THR A 11 38.99 1.39 5.10
N PRO A 12 38.68 2.62 4.64
CA PRO A 12 37.79 2.85 3.52
C PRO A 12 38.54 3.04 2.20
N ILE A 13 37.94 2.62 1.08
CA ILE A 13 38.40 3.01 -0.26
C ILE A 13 37.72 4.35 -0.60
N HIS A 14 38.50 5.41 -0.62
CA HIS A 14 38.05 6.76 -0.94
C HIS A 14 37.66 6.93 -2.42
N THR A 15 36.37 7.25 -2.60
CA THR A 15 35.84 8.41 -3.33
C THR A 15 36.05 8.50 -4.86
N VAL A 16 35.00 8.15 -5.61
CA VAL A 16 34.54 8.97 -6.75
C VAL A 16 33.13 9.43 -6.48
N ASN A 17 32.97 10.75 -6.52
CA ASN A 17 31.75 11.51 -6.37
C ASN A 17 30.71 11.08 -7.41
N ARG A 18 29.64 10.44 -6.98
CA ARG A 18 28.30 10.47 -7.60
C ARG A 18 27.34 10.04 -6.52
N THR A 19 26.54 11.00 -6.04
CA THR A 19 25.34 10.74 -5.25
C THR A 19 24.49 9.68 -5.95
N PRO A 20 24.22 8.53 -5.31
CA PRO A 20 23.11 7.69 -5.68
C PRO A 20 22.11 7.82 -4.53
N THR A 21 21.06 8.63 -4.71
CA THR A 21 19.82 8.40 -3.97
C THR A 21 19.44 6.96 -4.30
N ALA A 22 19.61 6.06 -3.33
CA ALA A 22 19.40 4.64 -3.51
C ALA A 22 17.90 4.39 -3.74
N ARG A 23 17.47 4.49 -5.00
CA ARG A 23 16.31 3.77 -5.48
C ARG A 23 16.70 2.30 -5.41
N ALA A 24 16.18 1.62 -4.39
CA ALA A 24 16.11 0.17 -4.41
C ALA A 24 15.45 -0.27 -5.74
N PRO A 25 15.87 -1.40 -6.34
CA PRO A 25 15.17 -1.94 -7.48
C PRO A 25 13.79 -2.42 -7.01
N SER A 26 12.76 -1.63 -7.31
CA SER A 26 11.36 -2.06 -7.24
C SER A 26 11.12 -3.05 -8.37
N ASP A 27 11.53 -4.30 -8.16
CA ASP A 27 11.17 -5.40 -9.04
C ASP A 27 9.73 -5.82 -8.70
N GLY A 28 8.82 -5.59 -9.64
CA GLY A 28 7.39 -5.86 -9.52
C GLY A 28 6.59 -4.75 -10.18
N GLY A 29 6.33 -4.93 -11.48
CA GLY A 29 5.68 -3.98 -12.38
C GLY A 29 4.64 -3.11 -11.70
N GLU A 30 4.94 -1.81 -11.60
CA GLU A 30 3.95 -0.80 -11.26
C GLU A 30 3.01 -0.67 -12.45
N GLU A 31 1.86 -1.32 -12.37
CA GLU A 31 0.74 -0.95 -13.23
C GLU A 31 0.17 0.37 -12.71
N VAL A 32 0.71 1.46 -13.22
CA VAL A 32 0.14 2.79 -13.04
C VAL A 32 -1.18 2.80 -13.79
N VAL A 33 -2.29 2.71 -13.06
CA VAL A 33 -3.63 2.71 -13.64
C VAL A 33 -3.89 4.11 -14.24
N LYS A 34 -4.04 4.20 -15.56
CA LYS A 34 -4.48 5.42 -16.26
C LYS A 34 -6.00 5.32 -16.48
N GLY A 35 -6.78 6.05 -15.69
CA GLY A 35 -8.24 6.07 -15.76
C GLY A 35 -8.88 6.85 -14.61
N SER A 36 -10.21 6.98 -14.60
CA SER A 36 -10.93 7.52 -13.43
C SER A 36 -10.78 6.58 -12.24
N MET A 37 -10.72 7.10 -11.01
CA MET A 37 -10.57 6.27 -9.79
C MET A 37 -11.70 5.24 -9.67
N GLU A 38 -12.92 5.58 -10.12
CA GLU A 38 -14.07 4.69 -10.11
C GLU A 38 -13.90 3.48 -11.04
N GLU A 39 -13.33 3.70 -12.22
CA GLU A 39 -13.04 2.65 -13.21
C GLU A 39 -11.95 1.73 -12.67
N ALA A 40 -10.89 2.31 -12.10
CA ALA A 40 -9.82 1.55 -11.46
C ALA A 40 -10.33 0.65 -10.31
N VAL A 41 -11.32 1.11 -9.54
CA VAL A 41 -11.98 0.31 -8.48
C VAL A 41 -12.82 -0.84 -9.05
N LYS A 42 -13.45 -0.65 -10.22
CA LYS A 42 -14.29 -1.66 -10.87
C LYS A 42 -13.47 -2.74 -11.59
N ASP A 43 -12.37 -2.34 -12.22
CA ASP A 43 -11.53 -3.24 -13.02
C ASP A 43 -10.63 -4.13 -12.17
N ASN A 44 -10.36 -3.74 -10.93
CA ASN A 44 -9.45 -4.44 -10.03
C ASN A 44 -10.19 -5.12 -8.88
N ALA A 45 -9.90 -6.41 -8.66
CA ALA A 45 -10.41 -7.13 -7.49
C ALA A 45 -9.92 -6.52 -6.17
N VAL A 46 -8.67 -6.01 -6.15
CA VAL A 46 -8.10 -5.25 -5.04
C VAL A 46 -7.27 -4.10 -5.59
N ILE A 47 -7.53 -2.89 -5.09
CA ILE A 47 -6.75 -1.69 -5.42
C ILE A 47 -6.42 -0.90 -4.15
N VAL A 48 -5.19 -0.37 -4.10
CA VAL A 48 -4.68 0.45 -3.01
C VAL A 48 -4.44 1.85 -3.55
N PHE A 49 -5.18 2.84 -3.05
CA PHE A 49 -4.89 4.25 -3.27
C PHE A 49 -3.99 4.76 -2.17
N GLY A 50 -3.00 5.56 -2.52
CA GLY A 50 -2.09 6.11 -1.51
C GLY A 50 -1.26 7.25 -2.05
N ARG A 51 -0.71 8.07 -1.15
CA ARG A 51 0.20 9.16 -1.54
C ARG A 51 1.45 8.59 -2.20
N ASN A 52 1.91 9.22 -3.28
CA ASN A 52 3.18 8.90 -3.91
C ASN A 52 4.33 8.92 -2.86
N GLY A 53 5.14 7.87 -2.83
CA GLY A 53 6.27 7.75 -1.89
C GLY A 53 5.89 7.46 -0.43
N CYS A 54 4.62 7.18 -0.12
CA CYS A 54 4.20 6.80 1.23
C CYS A 54 4.63 5.36 1.57
N CYS A 55 5.40 5.20 2.65
CA CYS A 55 5.88 3.88 3.07
C CYS A 55 4.74 2.93 3.49
N MET A 56 3.60 3.46 3.95
CA MET A 56 2.43 2.66 4.30
C MET A 56 1.84 1.94 3.08
N ASN A 57 1.85 2.55 1.88
CA ASN A 57 1.37 1.88 0.66
C ASN A 57 2.20 0.63 0.37
N HIS A 58 3.52 0.73 0.56
CA HIS A 58 4.42 -0.41 0.38
C HIS A 58 4.15 -1.51 1.40
N VAL A 59 3.79 -1.17 2.65
CA VAL A 59 3.41 -2.16 3.67
C VAL A 59 2.17 -2.92 3.23
N VAL A 60 1.11 -2.22 2.82
CA VAL A 60 -0.14 -2.84 2.34
C VAL A 60 0.11 -3.70 1.10
N LYS A 61 0.83 -3.17 0.11
CA LYS A 61 1.18 -3.91 -1.12
C LYS A 61 1.91 -5.21 -0.79
N ARG A 62 2.93 -5.15 0.07
CA ARG A 62 3.70 -6.33 0.47
C ARG A 62 2.88 -7.34 1.25
N LEU A 63 2.00 -6.88 2.14
CA LEU A 63 1.10 -7.76 2.89
C LEU A 63 0.20 -8.54 1.94
N LEU A 64 -0.46 -7.85 1.00
CA LEU A 64 -1.37 -8.47 0.03
C LEU A 64 -0.64 -9.43 -0.92
N LEU A 65 0.53 -9.03 -1.43
CA LEU A 65 1.40 -9.91 -2.22
C LEU A 65 1.83 -11.15 -1.43
N GLY A 66 2.16 -10.99 -0.14
CA GLY A 66 2.51 -12.09 0.76
C GLY A 66 1.35 -13.08 1.01
N LEU A 67 0.10 -12.63 0.87
CA LEU A 67 -1.09 -13.47 0.92
C LEU A 67 -1.42 -14.14 -0.43
N GLY A 68 -0.65 -13.87 -1.48
CA GLY A 68 -0.87 -14.40 -2.82
C GLY A 68 -1.87 -13.60 -3.66
N VAL A 69 -2.21 -12.37 -3.26
CA VAL A 69 -3.06 -11.45 -4.02
C VAL A 69 -2.18 -10.50 -4.82
N ASN A 70 -2.59 -10.15 -6.05
CA ASN A 70 -1.93 -9.13 -6.85
C ASN A 70 -2.73 -7.82 -6.82
N PRO A 71 -2.44 -6.88 -5.89
CA PRO A 71 -3.16 -5.61 -5.82
C PRO A 71 -2.66 -4.61 -6.86
N ALA A 72 -3.59 -3.85 -7.46
CA ALA A 72 -3.25 -2.62 -8.16
C ALA A 72 -2.90 -1.52 -7.15
N VAL A 73 -1.99 -0.62 -7.52
CA VAL A 73 -1.64 0.54 -6.68
C VAL A 73 -1.83 1.81 -7.49
N TYR A 74 -2.64 2.72 -6.97
CA TYR A 74 -2.84 4.05 -7.53
C TYR A 74 -2.17 5.08 -6.64
N GLU A 75 -1.13 5.72 -7.16
CA GLU A 75 -0.42 6.75 -6.44
C GLU A 75 -1.03 8.13 -6.71
N VAL A 76 -1.37 8.82 -5.64
CA VAL A 76 -1.93 10.17 -5.64
C VAL A 76 -0.81 11.16 -5.34
N GLU A 77 -0.69 12.18 -6.19
CA GLU A 77 0.24 13.28 -5.96
C GLU A 77 -0.22 14.13 -4.76
N GLU A 78 0.73 14.68 -4.01
CA GLU A 78 0.42 15.48 -2.81
C GLU A 78 -0.48 16.70 -3.12
N ALA A 79 -0.33 17.28 -4.32
CA ALA A 79 -1.16 18.41 -4.76
C ALA A 79 -2.64 18.04 -4.99
N ASP A 80 -2.90 16.78 -5.34
CA ASP A 80 -4.23 16.29 -5.71
C ASP A 80 -4.90 15.51 -4.56
N GLU A 81 -4.22 15.38 -3.42
CA GLU A 81 -4.65 14.56 -2.29
C GLU A 81 -6.05 14.89 -1.79
N ALA A 82 -6.34 16.19 -1.61
CA ALA A 82 -7.63 16.64 -1.13
C ALA A 82 -8.76 16.31 -2.11
N GLN A 83 -8.51 16.41 -3.41
CA GLN A 83 -9.48 16.05 -4.44
C GLN A 83 -9.69 14.54 -4.48
N ALA A 84 -8.61 13.77 -4.47
CA ALA A 84 -8.64 12.30 -4.44
C ALA A 84 -9.45 11.77 -3.25
N VAL A 85 -9.27 12.37 -2.08
CA VAL A 85 -10.03 12.02 -0.87
C VAL A 85 -11.53 12.22 -1.08
N VAL A 86 -11.95 13.33 -1.69
CA VAL A 86 -13.37 13.59 -1.97
C VAL A 86 -13.93 12.61 -3.01
N GLU A 87 -13.17 12.32 -4.06
CA GLU A 87 -13.57 11.37 -5.10
C GLU A 87 -13.73 9.95 -4.53
N LEU A 88 -12.75 9.48 -3.74
CA LEU A 88 -12.77 8.15 -3.13
C LEU A 88 -13.88 7.99 -2.09
N GLN A 89 -14.23 9.05 -1.35
CA GLN A 89 -15.41 9.06 -0.48
C GLN A 89 -16.69 8.90 -1.29
N GLY A 90 -16.80 9.56 -2.45
CA GLY A 90 -17.94 9.42 -3.34
C GLY A 90 -18.10 8.00 -3.91
N ILE A 91 -16.98 7.33 -4.21
CA ILE A 91 -16.97 5.95 -4.73
C ILE A 91 -17.30 4.93 -3.63
N GLY A 92 -16.84 5.17 -2.40
CA GLY A 92 -17.02 4.25 -1.27
C GLY A 92 -18.47 4.12 -0.77
N GLY A 93 -19.35 5.08 -1.10
CA GLY A 93 -20.72 5.15 -0.60
C GLY A 93 -20.81 5.40 0.91
N ASP A 94 -22.00 5.81 1.38
CA ASP A 94 -22.40 6.30 2.73
C ASP A 94 -22.14 5.36 3.94
N GLY A 95 -21.21 4.40 3.81
CA GLY A 95 -20.88 3.40 4.82
C GLY A 95 -19.79 3.87 5.77
N GLY A 96 -20.17 4.67 6.77
CA GLY A 96 -19.44 4.75 8.04
C GLY A 96 -18.49 5.94 8.22
N ALA A 97 -18.98 7.17 7.99
CA ALA A 97 -18.42 8.35 8.64
C ALA A 97 -19.08 8.59 10.01
N GLU A 98 -19.13 7.57 10.87
CA GLU A 98 -19.39 7.79 12.30
C GLU A 98 -18.08 8.12 12.99
N GLY A 99 -17.68 9.38 12.86
CA GLY A 99 -16.55 9.94 13.57
C GLY A 99 -15.62 10.73 12.65
N ASP A 100 -15.45 11.99 13.01
CA ASP A 100 -14.41 12.98 12.70
C ASP A 100 -12.97 12.42 12.49
N GLN A 101 -12.78 11.51 11.55
CA GLN A 101 -11.48 10.97 11.15
C GLN A 101 -11.44 11.01 9.62
N GLY A 102 -10.85 12.08 9.10
CA GLY A 102 -10.65 12.28 7.68
C GLY A 102 -10.05 11.04 7.03
N PHE A 103 -10.51 10.76 5.82
CA PHE A 103 -10.03 9.71 4.94
C PHE A 103 -8.48 9.71 4.89
N GLN A 104 -7.84 8.68 5.42
CA GLN A 104 -6.37 8.61 5.55
C GLN A 104 -5.79 7.59 4.57
N PHE A 105 -4.82 8.04 3.76
CA PHE A 105 -4.05 7.13 2.92
C PHE A 105 -3.16 6.20 3.76
N PRO A 106 -2.99 4.93 3.37
CA PRO A 106 -3.55 4.27 2.19
C PRO A 106 -5.02 3.89 2.35
N ALA A 107 -5.81 4.03 1.28
CA ALA A 107 -7.19 3.56 1.18
C ALA A 107 -7.27 2.31 0.30
N VAL A 108 -7.88 1.25 0.81
CA VAL A 108 -7.97 -0.04 0.15
C VAL A 108 -9.39 -0.32 -0.27
N PHE A 109 -9.56 -0.75 -1.51
CA PHE A 109 -10.83 -1.23 -2.05
C PHE A 109 -10.70 -2.72 -2.38
N ILE A 110 -11.73 -3.48 -2.05
CA ILE A 110 -11.82 -4.92 -2.28
C ILE A 110 -13.17 -5.21 -2.91
N GLY A 111 -13.18 -5.90 -4.06
CA GLY A 111 -14.39 -6.25 -4.79
C GLY A 111 -15.24 -5.03 -5.17
N GLY A 112 -14.59 -3.92 -5.51
CA GLY A 112 -15.26 -2.67 -5.88
C GLY A 112 -15.84 -1.84 -4.73
N LYS A 113 -15.58 -2.20 -3.46
CA LYS A 113 -16.10 -1.50 -2.27
C LYS A 113 -14.97 -0.97 -1.40
N LEU A 114 -15.20 0.14 -0.72
CA LEU A 114 -14.25 0.68 0.26
C LEU A 114 -14.09 -0.30 1.42
N PHE A 115 -12.91 -0.90 1.50
CA PHE A 115 -12.55 -1.76 2.62
C PHE A 115 -12.03 -0.93 3.79
N GLY A 116 -11.27 0.14 3.53
CA GLY A 116 -10.83 1.11 4.54
C GLY A 116 -9.34 1.36 4.52
N GLY A 117 -8.81 1.90 5.62
CA GLY A 117 -7.41 2.28 5.75
C GLY A 117 -6.48 1.14 6.17
N LEU A 118 -5.21 1.48 6.38
CA LEU A 118 -4.19 0.56 6.91
C LEU A 118 -4.65 -0.17 8.18
N ASP A 119 -5.23 0.54 9.14
CA ASP A 119 -5.59 -0.05 10.44
C ASP A 119 -6.60 -1.19 10.31
N ARG A 120 -7.60 -1.04 9.43
CA ARG A 120 -8.60 -2.09 9.17
C ARG A 120 -7.98 -3.28 8.42
N VAL A 121 -7.05 -3.05 7.50
CA VAL A 121 -6.28 -4.11 6.84
C VAL A 121 -5.44 -4.88 7.84
N MET A 122 -4.74 -4.18 8.73
CA MET A 122 -3.92 -4.83 9.76
C MET A 122 -4.77 -5.61 10.75
N ALA A 123 -5.88 -5.04 11.22
CA ALA A 123 -6.79 -5.71 12.14
C ALA A 123 -7.31 -7.03 11.56
N THR A 124 -7.84 -7.00 10.32
CA THR A 124 -8.37 -8.20 9.66
C THR A 124 -7.30 -9.21 9.26
N HIS A 125 -6.08 -8.76 9.00
CA HIS A 125 -4.94 -9.66 8.80
C HIS A 125 -4.59 -10.40 10.10
N ILE A 126 -4.58 -9.70 11.24
CA ILE A 126 -4.28 -10.29 12.56
C ILE A 126 -5.38 -11.26 12.99
N THR A 127 -6.66 -10.93 12.76
CA THR A 127 -7.78 -11.83 13.09
C THR A 127 -7.89 -13.03 12.15
N GLY A 128 -7.22 -12.98 10.99
CA GLY A 128 -7.31 -14.02 9.96
C GLY A 128 -8.53 -13.89 9.03
N GLU A 129 -9.34 -12.85 9.20
CA GLU A 129 -10.55 -12.60 8.41
C GLU A 129 -10.25 -11.99 7.03
N LEU A 130 -9.03 -11.46 6.81
CA LEU A 130 -8.68 -10.86 5.53
C LEU A 130 -8.69 -11.87 4.37
N VAL A 131 -8.23 -13.10 4.61
CA VAL A 131 -8.17 -14.15 3.58
C VAL A 131 -9.56 -14.54 3.05
N PRO A 132 -10.58 -14.85 3.89
CA PRO A 132 -11.91 -15.17 3.39
C PRO A 132 -12.53 -14.00 2.62
N ILE A 133 -12.34 -12.75 3.06
CA ILE A 133 -12.83 -11.56 2.36
C ILE A 133 -12.20 -11.45 0.96
N LEU A 134 -10.89 -11.70 0.84
CA LEU A 134 -10.18 -11.68 -0.44
C LEU A 134 -10.65 -12.82 -1.37
N LYS A 135 -11.01 -13.98 -0.84
CA LYS A 135 -11.60 -15.08 -1.62
C LYS A 135 -12.98 -14.73 -2.15
N GLU A 136 -13.84 -14.16 -1.31
CA GLU A 136 -15.18 -13.71 -1.72
C GLU A 136 -15.12 -12.65 -2.82
N ALA A 137 -14.11 -11.78 -2.78
CA ALA A 137 -13.86 -10.77 -3.80
C ALA A 137 -13.21 -11.31 -5.10
N GLY A 138 -12.90 -12.61 -5.17
CA GLY A 138 -12.23 -13.21 -6.33
C GLY A 138 -10.76 -12.81 -6.49
N ALA A 139 -10.16 -12.22 -5.45
CA ALA A 139 -8.76 -11.78 -5.46
C ALA A 139 -7.78 -12.94 -5.21
N LEU A 140 -8.27 -14.07 -4.67
CA LEU A 140 -7.49 -15.25 -4.32
C LEU A 140 -8.21 -16.53 -4.76
N TRP A 141 -7.51 -17.42 -5.48
CA TRP A 141 -8.06 -18.62 -6.13
C TRP A 141 -7.69 -19.95 -5.44
N LEU A 142 -7.74 -20.02 -4.10
CA LEU A 142 -7.47 -21.24 -3.32
C LEU A 142 -8.72 -21.87 -2.73
#